data_AF-A0A6N7LUF7-F1
#
_entry.id   AF-A0A6N7LUF7-F1
#
_cell.length_a   1.000
_cell.length_b   1.000
_cell.length_c   1.000
_cell.angle_alpha   90.00
_cell.angle_beta   90.00
_cell.angle_gamma   90.00
#
_symmetry.space_group_name_H-M   'P 1'
#
loop_
_entity.id
_entity.type
_entity.pdbx_description
1 polymer ?
#
loop_
_entity_poly.entity_id
_entity_poly.type
_entity_poly.pdbx_seq_one_letter_code
_entity_poly.pdbx_strand_id
1 'polypeptide(L)'
;MRHVNRKGTNLLSGFFAFFFCCSLPGIVSAGERTGLVLSGGGARGLAHIGVLKALHEHGIHPSAVAGTSMGSIVGGLYATGYSIEQIEQIAVEMDWKEAF
;
A
#
# COMPACT_ATOMS: atom_id res chain seq x y z
N MET A 1 29.06 -57.61 39.57
CA MET A 1 29.28 -56.29 40.20
C MET A 1 28.73 -55.20 39.29
N ARG A 2 28.22 -54.13 39.92
CA ARG A 2 27.46 -52.99 39.37
C ARG A 2 28.19 -52.28 38.21
N HIS A 3 27.48 -51.82 37.17
CA HIS A 3 27.15 -50.39 37.01
C HIS A 3 26.29 -50.12 35.75
N VAL A 4 25.23 -49.34 35.97
CA VAL A 4 24.36 -48.67 35.01
C VAL A 4 25.12 -47.55 34.28
N ASN A 5 24.89 -47.28 32.98
CA ASN A 5 24.47 -45.94 32.57
C ASN A 5 23.82 -45.83 31.17
N ARG A 6 22.71 -45.07 31.18
CA ARG A 6 21.84 -44.66 30.07
C ARG A 6 22.56 -43.65 29.17
N LYS A 7 22.34 -43.72 27.86
CA LYS A 7 22.25 -42.54 26.99
C LYS A 7 21.10 -42.70 25.99
N GLY A 8 19.88 -42.69 26.53
CA GLY A 8 18.65 -42.47 25.78
C GLY A 8 18.38 -40.97 25.62
N THR A 9 19.35 -40.24 25.06
CA THR A 9 19.19 -38.83 24.68
C THR A 9 19.31 -38.81 23.17
N ASN A 10 18.25 -38.42 22.46
CA ASN A 10 18.25 -37.70 21.17
C ASN A 10 16.93 -37.83 20.39
N LEU A 11 15.94 -38.60 20.87
CA LEU A 11 14.64 -38.64 20.20
C LEU A 11 13.70 -37.50 20.61
N LEU A 12 13.77 -37.01 21.86
CA LEU A 12 12.99 -35.85 22.32
C LEU A 12 13.51 -34.51 21.76
N SER A 13 14.81 -34.38 21.49
CA SER A 13 15.39 -33.15 20.95
C SER A 13 14.98 -32.90 19.49
N GLY A 14 14.75 -33.96 18.71
CA GLY A 14 14.27 -33.86 17.33
C GLY A 14 12.79 -33.48 17.24
N PHE A 15 11.96 -33.93 18.18
CA PHE A 15 10.54 -33.59 18.24
C PHE A 15 10.30 -32.10 18.56
N PHE A 16 11.14 -31.50 19.41
CA PHE A 16 11.04 -30.08 19.77
C PHE A 16 11.43 -29.15 18.61
N ALA A 17 12.43 -29.54 17.81
CA ALA A 17 12.86 -28.76 16.64
C ALA A 17 11.82 -28.77 15.50
N PHE A 18 11.09 -29.87 15.32
CA PHE A 18 10.06 -30.00 14.29
C PHE A 18 8.80 -29.18 14.61
N PHE A 19 8.42 -29.09 15.90
CA PHE A 19 7.26 -28.28 16.33
C PHE A 19 7.52 -26.77 16.26
N PHE A 20 8.77 -26.32 16.44
CA PHE A 20 9.13 -24.90 16.38
C PHE A 20 9.13 -24.34 14.94
N CYS A 21 9.35 -25.19 13.93
CA CYS A 21 9.38 -24.78 12.52
C CYS A 21 7.98 -24.59 11.92
N CYS A 22 6.98 -25.39 12.35
CA CYS A 22 5.60 -25.31 11.84
C CYS A 22 4.76 -24.17 12.44
N SER A 23 5.33 -23.37 13.35
CA SER A 23 4.62 -22.29 14.06
C SER A 23 4.89 -20.90 13.46
N LEU A 24 5.17 -20.80 12.16
CA LEU A 24 5.17 -19.53 11.44
C LEU A 24 3.80 -19.32 10.77
N PRO A 25 2.80 -18.73 11.46
CA PRO A 25 1.65 -18.18 10.78
C PRO A 25 2.13 -16.91 10.08
N GLY A 26 2.38 -17.02 8.78
CA GLY A 26 2.89 -15.89 8.04
C GLY A 26 3.02 -16.18 6.56
N ILE A 27 1.96 -16.69 5.93
CA ILE A 27 1.75 -16.27 4.54
C ILE A 27 1.55 -14.77 4.64
N VAL A 28 2.64 -14.02 4.46
CA VAL A 28 2.59 -12.58 4.30
C VAL A 28 1.80 -12.39 3.02
N SER A 29 0.49 -12.12 3.16
CA SER A 29 -0.30 -11.67 2.01
C SER A 29 0.46 -10.46 1.49
N ALA A 30 1.00 -10.56 0.28
CA ALA A 30 1.55 -9.40 -0.39
C ALA A 30 0.38 -8.42 -0.46
N GLY A 31 0.39 -7.40 0.42
CA GLY A 31 -0.79 -6.58 0.72
C GLY A 31 -1.50 -6.18 -0.57
N GLU A 32 -2.83 -6.28 -0.57
CA GLU A 32 -3.64 -6.07 -1.76
C GLU A 32 -3.22 -4.78 -2.48
N ARG A 33 -2.62 -4.93 -3.67
CA ARG A 33 -2.15 -3.79 -4.46
C ARG A 33 -3.30 -3.27 -5.29
N THR A 34 -3.78 -2.08 -4.94
CA THR A 34 -4.86 -1.40 -5.65
C THR A 34 -4.30 -0.37 -6.62
N GLY A 35 -4.87 -0.29 -7.81
CA GLY A 35 -4.55 0.74 -8.81
C GLY A 35 -5.72 1.72 -8.94
N LEU A 36 -5.42 3.02 -9.02
CA LEU A 36 -6.41 4.07 -9.26
C LEU A 36 -6.28 4.59 -10.69
N VAL A 37 -7.39 4.67 -11.44
CA VAL A 37 -7.43 5.18 -12.81
C VAL A 37 -8.27 6.46 -12.85
N LEU A 38 -7.66 7.57 -13.25
CA LEU A 38 -8.28 8.90 -13.30
C LEU A 38 -8.50 9.34 -14.76
N SER A 39 -9.75 9.34 -15.21
CA SER A 39 -10.07 9.76 -16.58
C SER A 39 -9.78 11.25 -16.83
N GLY A 40 -9.72 11.63 -18.11
CA GLY A 40 -9.79 13.04 -18.51
C GLY A 40 -11.17 13.66 -18.26
N GLY A 41 -11.25 14.98 -18.44
CA GLY A 41 -12.52 15.72 -18.26
C GLY A 41 -12.41 17.24 -18.23
N GLY A 42 -11.26 17.83 -18.59
CA GLY A 42 -11.00 19.26 -18.44
C GLY A 42 -11.16 19.72 -16.99
N ALA A 43 -11.79 20.87 -16.78
CA ALA A 43 -12.03 21.42 -15.44
C ALA A 43 -12.77 20.46 -14.49
N ARG A 44 -13.65 19.59 -15.01
CA ARG A 44 -14.36 18.59 -14.19
C ARG A 44 -13.42 17.54 -13.58
N GLY A 45 -12.23 17.35 -14.15
CA GLY A 45 -11.23 16.43 -13.61
C GLY A 45 -10.68 16.85 -12.24
N LEU A 46 -10.89 18.09 -11.80
CA LEU A 46 -10.56 18.51 -10.43
C LEU A 46 -11.38 17.76 -9.37
N ALA A 47 -12.53 17.18 -9.74
CA ALA A 47 -13.30 16.31 -8.85
C ALA A 47 -12.51 15.07 -8.38
N HIS A 48 -11.45 14.66 -9.11
CA HIS A 48 -10.57 13.58 -8.68
C HIS A 48 -9.85 13.88 -7.36
N ILE A 49 -9.66 15.16 -6.99
CA ILE A 49 -9.12 15.54 -5.69
C ILE A 49 -10.07 15.09 -4.57
N GLY A 50 -11.39 15.27 -4.77
CA GLY A 50 -12.41 14.77 -3.83
C GLY A 50 -12.42 13.25 -3.71
N VAL A 51 -12.16 12.53 -4.82
CA VAL A 51 -12.00 11.07 -4.79
C VAL A 51 -10.79 10.68 -3.94
N LEU A 52 -9.64 11.34 -4.12
CA LEU A 52 -8.45 11.09 -3.30
C LEU A 52 -8.72 11.33 -1.81
N LYS A 53 -9.45 12.40 -1.46
CA LYS A 53 -9.88 12.67 -0.08
C LYS A 53 -10.72 11.52 0.49
N ALA A 54 -11.77 11.13 -0.23
CA ALA A 54 -12.65 10.05 0.22
C ALA A 54 -11.90 8.72 0.39
N LEU A 55 -10.97 8.39 -0.52
CA LEU A 55 -10.14 7.19 -0.39
C LEU A 55 -9.23 7.28 0.85
N HIS A 56 -8.59 8.43 1.06
CA HIS A 56 -7.72 8.66 2.22
C HIS A 56 -8.48 8.53 3.55
N GLU A 57 -9.68 9.10 3.64
CA GLU A 57 -10.57 8.99 4.82
C GLU A 57 -10.95 7.55 5.16
N HIS A 58 -10.99 6.67 4.15
CA HIS A 58 -11.29 5.24 4.33
C HIS A 58 -10.03 4.37 4.47
N GLY A 59 -8.84 4.97 4.59
CA GLY A 59 -7.57 4.24 4.70
C GLY A 59 -7.15 3.52 3.41
N ILE A 60 -7.71 3.92 2.26
CA ILE A 60 -7.38 3.33 0.96
C ILE A 60 -6.27 4.15 0.32
N HIS A 61 -5.11 3.53 0.16
CA HIS A 61 -3.93 4.14 -0.46
C HIS A 61 -3.54 3.36 -1.72
N PRO A 62 -3.88 3.88 -2.91
CA PRO A 62 -3.54 3.23 -4.17
C PRO A 62 -2.02 3.02 -4.29
N SER A 63 -1.62 1.81 -4.68
CA SER A 63 -0.22 1.46 -4.92
C SER A 63 0.30 1.98 -6.28
N ALA A 64 -0.61 2.29 -7.19
CA ALA A 64 -0.31 2.85 -8.50
C ALA A 64 -1.44 3.77 -8.96
N VAL A 65 -1.10 4.78 -9.78
CA VAL A 65 -2.07 5.68 -10.40
C VAL A 65 -1.80 5.77 -11.89
N ALA A 66 -2.86 5.70 -12.68
CA ALA A 66 -2.85 6.03 -14.10
C ALA A 66 -3.83 7.19 -14.34
N GLY A 67 -3.51 8.10 -15.26
CA GLY A 67 -4.40 9.22 -15.55
C GLY A 67 -4.29 9.73 -16.98
N THR A 68 -5.34 10.41 -17.45
CA THR A 68 -5.37 11.10 -18.76
C THR A 68 -5.76 12.58 -18.59
N SER A 69 -5.07 13.50 -19.28
CA SER A 69 -5.35 14.95 -19.24
C SER A 69 -5.39 15.48 -17.79
N MET A 70 -6.50 16.08 -17.34
CA MET A 70 -6.64 16.54 -15.95
C MET A 70 -6.45 15.41 -14.91
N GLY A 71 -6.86 14.18 -15.25
CA GLY A 71 -6.57 13.01 -14.40
C GLY A 71 -5.08 12.70 -14.29
N SER A 72 -4.28 12.97 -15.34
CA SER A 72 -2.81 12.86 -15.27
C SER A 72 -2.19 13.93 -14.37
N ILE A 73 -2.75 15.14 -14.36
CA ILE A 73 -2.26 16.23 -13.53
C ILE A 73 -2.49 15.91 -12.06
N VAL A 74 -3.75 15.63 -11.68
CA VAL A 74 -4.10 15.29 -10.29
C VAL A 74 -3.39 14.01 -9.84
N GLY A 75 -3.44 12.96 -10.66
CA GLY A 75 -2.80 11.68 -10.35
C GLY A 75 -1.28 11.75 -10.30
N GLY A 76 -0.65 12.58 -11.14
CA GLY A 76 0.79 12.80 -11.16
C GLY A 76 1.28 13.56 -9.93
N LEU A 77 0.56 14.60 -9.50
CA LEU A 77 0.87 15.31 -8.25
C LEU A 77 0.76 14.36 -7.05
N TYR A 78 -0.32 13.58 -6.99
CA TYR A 78 -0.50 12.58 -5.94
C TYR A 78 0.63 11.52 -5.93
N ALA A 79 0.97 10.96 -7.09
CA ALA A 79 2.01 9.94 -7.22
C ALA A 79 3.42 10.46 -6.90
N THR A 80 3.67 11.77 -7.04
CA THR A 80 4.95 12.41 -6.70
C THR A 80 5.05 12.80 -5.22
N GLY A 81 4.02 12.49 -4.42
CA GLY A 81 4.05 12.62 -2.97
C GLY A 81 3.50 13.94 -2.42
N TYR A 82 2.81 14.74 -3.26
CA TYR A 82 2.06 15.89 -2.74
C TYR A 82 0.92 15.41 -1.84
N SER A 83 0.71 16.12 -0.72
CA SER A 83 -0.46 15.90 0.12
C SER A 83 -1.73 16.31 -0.61
N ILE A 84 -2.87 15.73 -0.23
CA ILE A 84 -4.14 16.02 -0.89
C ILE A 84 -4.52 17.50 -0.70
N GLU A 85 -4.16 18.10 0.43
CA GLU A 85 -4.32 19.53 0.74
C GLU A 85 -3.45 20.40 -0.17
N GLN A 86 -2.21 20.01 -0.43
CA GLN A 86 -1.33 20.73 -1.35
C GLN A 86 -1.87 20.68 -2.78
N ILE A 87 -2.38 19.53 -3.22
CA ILE A 87 -3.00 19.38 -4.55
C ILE A 87 -4.25 20.27 -4.66
N GLU A 88 -5.05 20.34 -3.60
CA GLU A 88 -6.21 21.23 -3.55
C GLU A 88 -5.81 22.71 -3.60
N GLN A 89 -4.79 23.12 -2.83
CA GLN A 89 -4.28 24.50 -2.87
C GLN A 89 -3.80 24.88 -4.27
N ILE A 90 -3.00 24.02 -4.90
CA ILE A 90 -2.55 24.22 -6.29
C ILE A 90 -3.77 24.39 -7.21
N ALA A 91 -4.81 23.56 -7.05
CA ALA A 91 -5.98 23.64 -7.89
C ALA A 91 -6.78 24.94 -7.73
N VAL A 92 -6.80 25.52 -6.53
CA VAL A 92 -7.51 26.78 -6.21
C VAL A 92 -6.70 28.01 -6.64
N GLU A 93 -5.38 27.98 -6.46
CA GLU A 93 -4.50 29.13 -6.70
C GLU A 93 -4.06 29.26 -8.16
N MET A 94 -4.12 28.18 -8.95
CA MET A 94 -3.64 28.18 -10.32
C MET A 94 -4.54 28.99 -11.26
N ASP A 95 -3.91 29.83 -12.09
CA ASP A 95 -4.60 30.47 -13.22
C ASP A 95 -4.76 29.47 -14.36
N TRP A 96 -5.93 28.86 -14.41
CA TRP A 96 -6.28 27.84 -15.40
C TRP A 96 -6.36 28.36 -16.85
N LYS A 97 -6.47 29.68 -17.06
CA LYS A 97 -6.47 30.26 -18.41
C LYS A 97 -5.07 30.40 -18.99
N GLU A 98 -4.07 30.53 -18.13
CA GLU A 98 -2.67 30.58 -18.55
C GLU A 98 -2.06 29.18 -18.64
N ALA A 99 -2.62 28.22 -17.88
CA ALA A 99 -2.20 26.83 -17.90
C ALA A 99 -2.59 26.07 -19.19
N PHE A 100 -3.61 26.54 -19.93
CA PHE A 100 -4.14 25.91 -21.15
C PHE A 100 -4.66 26.93 -22.16
#